data_AF-A0A9X4EBW9-F1
#
_entry.id   AF-A0A9X4EBW9-F1
#
_cell.length_a   1.000
_cell.length_b   1.000
_cell.length_c   1.000
_cell.angle_alpha   90.00
_cell.angle_beta   90.00
_cell.angle_gamma   90.00
#
_symmetry.space_group_name_H-M   'P 1'
#
loop_
_entity.id
_entity.type
_entity.pdbx_description
1 polymer ?
#
loop_
_entity_poly.entity_id
_entity_poly.type
_entity_poly.pdbx_seq_one_letter_code
_entity_poly.pdbx_strand_id
1 'polypeptide(L)'
;MSTKSEDRPEKSDEGRRTAARTATATPSGPSPATADANADAEAAPSLASSLCAVRRAICLASHEAELAVSQAWWRAYAELGASQQRIAWDASFSRNSAYQAWLAAAQTASQRNDGQQLAAAHETYYRTLETAAKVERQDWDAAQNNYCKALEAANDARAAAVDKALAAYLGDLRDVWQGADLSARGVSILTQLAQEIGYAAQLAQAQGWVPGPTGTATHGPSVSAGR
;
A
#
# COMPACT_ATOMS: atom_id res chain seq x y z
N MET A 1 -19.00 70.93 28.77
CA MET A 1 -17.54 70.80 28.55
C MET A 1 -17.30 71.22 27.11
N SER A 2 -16.87 72.44 26.74
CA SER A 2 -15.94 73.40 27.37
C SER A 2 -14.60 72.75 27.75
N THR A 3 -13.42 73.10 27.20
CA THR A 3 -13.00 74.06 26.13
C THR A 3 -11.79 73.44 25.35
N LYS A 4 -10.99 74.05 24.44
CA LYS A 4 -10.76 75.45 24.03
C LYS A 4 -10.07 75.55 22.63
N SER A 5 -10.13 76.74 22.02
CA SER A 5 -9.19 77.43 21.11
C SER A 5 -8.23 76.66 20.16
N GLU A 6 -8.46 76.90 18.85
CA GLU A 6 -7.61 77.76 17.99
C GLU A 6 -6.18 78.08 18.47
N ASP A 7 -5.18 77.90 17.58
CA ASP A 7 -4.58 79.08 16.93
C ASP A 7 -3.84 78.70 15.61
N ARG A 8 -3.69 79.68 14.71
CA ARG A 8 -2.97 79.55 13.43
C ARG A 8 -2.15 80.83 13.20
N PRO A 9 -0.87 80.71 12.79
CA PRO A 9 -0.30 81.76 11.96
C PRO A 9 0.34 81.25 10.66
N GLU A 10 0.20 82.06 9.63
CA GLU A 10 1.00 82.01 8.40
C GLU A 10 2.42 82.56 8.67
N LYS A 11 3.44 82.12 7.91
CA LYS A 11 4.09 82.96 6.87
C LYS A 11 5.37 82.38 6.25
N SER A 12 5.58 82.82 5.00
CA SER A 12 6.87 83.12 4.31
C SER A 12 7.91 82.02 4.05
N ASP A 13 7.93 81.57 2.80
CA ASP A 13 8.90 81.92 1.73
C ASP A 13 10.43 81.95 1.93
N GLU A 14 11.07 81.63 0.79
CA GLU A 14 12.42 81.99 0.32
C GLU A 14 13.65 81.24 0.90
N GLY A 15 14.29 80.37 0.09
CA GLY A 15 15.37 79.47 0.57
C GLY A 15 16.36 78.84 -0.43
N ARG A 16 16.33 79.19 -1.72
CA ARG A 16 17.48 79.22 -2.69
C ARG A 16 18.65 78.18 -2.60
N ARG A 17 18.82 77.39 -3.68
CA ARG A 17 20.02 76.59 -4.15
C ARG A 17 20.27 75.26 -3.39
N THR A 18 20.74 74.18 -4.02
CA THR A 18 21.77 74.04 -5.08
C THR A 18 21.47 72.93 -6.11
N ALA A 19 22.17 72.97 -7.26
CA ALA A 19 22.00 71.99 -8.34
C ALA A 19 22.52 70.59 -7.97
N ALA A 20 21.66 69.58 -8.07
CA ALA A 20 22.06 68.18 -8.03
C ALA A 20 22.80 67.83 -9.33
N ARG A 21 24.12 67.68 -9.20
CA ARG A 21 25.07 67.28 -10.25
C ARG A 21 24.61 65.96 -10.90
N THR A 22 24.30 66.00 -12.20
CA THR A 22 23.95 64.82 -12.99
C THR A 22 25.14 63.88 -13.06
N ALA A 23 25.20 62.91 -12.15
CA ALA A 23 26.03 61.73 -12.30
C ALA A 23 25.29 60.76 -13.21
N THR A 24 25.77 60.58 -14.43
CA THR A 24 25.31 59.52 -15.33
C THR A 24 25.71 58.18 -14.71
N ALA A 25 24.84 57.63 -13.87
CA ALA A 25 25.00 56.28 -13.37
C ALA A 25 24.84 55.32 -14.55
N THR A 26 25.96 54.75 -15.00
CA THR A 26 25.94 53.56 -15.85
C THR A 26 25.01 52.55 -15.19
N PRO A 27 24.02 51.97 -15.90
CA PRO A 27 23.18 50.93 -15.32
C PRO A 27 24.05 49.72 -15.02
N SER A 28 24.46 49.59 -13.76
CA SER A 28 25.00 48.34 -13.24
C SER A 28 23.93 47.27 -13.49
N GLY A 29 24.26 46.28 -14.33
CA GLY A 29 23.42 45.10 -14.49
C GLY A 29 23.18 44.44 -13.13
N PRO A 30 22.14 43.60 -12.99
CA PRO A 30 21.83 42.93 -11.73
C PRO A 30 23.11 42.27 -11.19
N SER A 31 23.44 42.58 -9.94
CA SER A 31 24.59 41.99 -9.27
C SER A 31 24.45 40.47 -9.29
N PRO A 32 25.52 39.67 -9.50
CA PRO A 32 25.41 38.21 -9.53
C PRO A 32 24.68 37.67 -8.29
N ALA A 33 24.96 38.22 -7.10
CA ALA A 33 24.25 37.87 -5.86
C ALA A 33 22.72 38.09 -5.89
N THR A 34 22.20 39.01 -6.72
CA THR A 34 20.75 39.19 -6.93
C THR A 34 20.19 38.36 -8.09
N ALA A 35 21.03 37.94 -9.04
CA ALA A 35 20.65 36.97 -10.06
C ALA A 35 20.53 35.57 -9.45
N ASP A 36 21.52 35.16 -8.65
CA ASP A 36 21.54 33.88 -7.92
C ASP A 36 20.37 33.81 -6.92
N ALA A 37 20.12 34.87 -6.14
CA ALA A 37 18.99 34.90 -5.20
C ALA A 37 17.61 34.82 -5.87
N ASN A 38 17.44 35.37 -7.08
CA ASN A 38 16.21 35.21 -7.86
C ASN A 38 16.10 33.80 -8.47
N ALA A 39 17.21 33.23 -8.94
CA ALA A 39 17.24 31.84 -9.42
C ALA A 39 16.90 30.86 -8.29
N ASP A 40 17.43 31.05 -7.07
CA ASP A 40 17.06 30.29 -5.87
C ASP A 40 15.55 30.44 -5.56
N ALA A 41 15.00 31.66 -5.68
CA ALA A 41 13.60 31.95 -5.40
C ALA A 41 12.61 31.31 -6.40
N GLU A 42 12.98 31.13 -7.68
CA GLU A 42 12.21 30.37 -8.68
C GLU A 42 12.48 28.84 -8.62
N ALA A 43 13.71 28.45 -8.29
CA ALA A 43 14.10 27.04 -8.24
C ALA A 43 13.55 26.32 -6.98
N ALA A 44 13.38 27.03 -5.87
CA ALA A 44 12.78 26.47 -4.64
C ALA A 44 11.35 25.91 -4.84
N PRO A 45 10.36 26.67 -5.36
CA PRO A 45 9.00 26.16 -5.54
C PRO A 45 8.90 25.06 -6.60
N SER A 46 9.74 25.08 -7.66
CA SER A 46 9.75 24.01 -8.66
C SER A 46 10.22 22.68 -8.08
N LEU A 47 11.28 22.67 -7.28
CA LEU A 47 11.74 21.44 -6.62
C LEU A 47 10.77 20.98 -5.53
N ALA A 48 10.23 21.89 -4.71
CA ALA A 48 9.23 21.56 -3.70
C ALA A 48 7.95 20.96 -4.33
N SER A 49 7.52 21.48 -5.49
CA SER A 49 6.44 20.91 -6.30
C SER A 49 6.78 19.50 -6.79
N SER A 50 8.00 19.27 -7.30
CA SER A 50 8.46 17.94 -7.74
C SER A 50 8.48 16.93 -6.59
N LEU A 51 9.03 17.30 -5.43
CA LEU A 51 9.03 16.43 -4.24
C LEU A 51 7.60 16.12 -3.75
N CYS A 52 6.70 17.10 -3.77
CA CYS A 52 5.28 16.87 -3.46
C CYS A 52 4.58 15.94 -4.47
N ALA A 53 4.90 16.07 -5.76
CA ALA A 53 4.36 15.19 -6.81
C ALA A 53 4.86 13.75 -6.63
N VAL A 54 6.15 13.57 -6.35
CA VAL A 54 6.75 12.26 -6.05
C VAL A 54 6.11 11.65 -4.79
N ARG A 55 5.98 12.41 -3.69
CA ARG A 55 5.32 11.93 -2.47
C ARG A 55 3.86 11.51 -2.71
N ARG A 56 3.14 12.24 -3.55
CA ARG A 56 1.77 11.86 -3.96
C ARG A 56 1.76 10.55 -4.76
N ALA A 57 2.75 10.33 -5.63
CA ALA A 57 2.90 9.08 -6.38
C ALA A 57 3.15 7.88 -5.45
N ILE A 58 3.99 8.01 -4.40
CA ILE A 58 4.19 6.97 -3.38
C ILE A 58 2.87 6.57 -2.73
N CYS A 59 2.09 7.54 -2.26
CA CYS A 59 0.83 7.28 -1.57
C CYS A 59 -0.19 6.59 -2.49
N LEU A 60 -0.27 7.01 -3.75
CA LEU A 60 -1.17 6.38 -4.74
C LEU A 60 -0.73 4.96 -5.08
N ALA A 61 0.54 4.73 -5.40
CA ALA A 61 1.05 3.40 -5.74
C ALA A 61 0.93 2.40 -4.57
N SER A 62 1.18 2.87 -3.34
CA SER A 62 0.97 2.07 -2.12
C SER A 62 -0.51 1.72 -1.93
N HIS A 63 -1.42 2.69 -2.13
CA HIS A 63 -2.85 2.47 -1.99
C HIS A 63 -3.43 1.54 -3.06
N GLU A 64 -2.98 1.66 -4.32
CA GLU A 64 -3.36 0.75 -5.41
C GLU A 64 -2.89 -0.68 -5.14
N ALA A 65 -1.68 -0.86 -4.61
CA ALA A 65 -1.17 -2.16 -4.18
C ALA A 65 -2.03 -2.77 -3.06
N GLU A 66 -2.38 -1.99 -2.02
CA GLU A 66 -3.24 -2.45 -0.92
C GLU A 66 -4.66 -2.79 -1.39
N LEU A 67 -5.22 -2.01 -2.31
CA LEU A 67 -6.53 -2.29 -2.93
C LEU A 67 -6.51 -3.64 -3.67
N ALA A 68 -5.50 -3.89 -4.52
CA ALA A 68 -5.39 -5.15 -5.26
C ALA A 68 -5.30 -6.38 -4.32
N VAL A 69 -4.54 -6.24 -3.23
CA VAL A 69 -4.37 -7.31 -2.22
C VAL A 69 -5.66 -7.54 -1.44
N SER A 70 -6.37 -6.48 -1.05
CA SER A 70 -7.67 -6.62 -0.38
C SER A 70 -8.69 -7.36 -1.24
N GLN A 71 -8.71 -7.11 -2.56
CA GLN A 71 -9.57 -7.83 -3.50
C GLN A 71 -9.19 -9.31 -3.65
N ALA A 72 -7.89 -9.63 -3.68
CA ALA A 72 -7.41 -11.01 -3.72
C ALA A 72 -7.81 -11.77 -2.44
N TRP A 73 -7.64 -11.14 -1.28
CA TRP A 73 -8.06 -11.66 0.02
C TRP A 73 -9.57 -11.96 0.07
N TRP A 74 -10.42 -11.01 -0.33
CA TRP A 74 -11.87 -11.19 -0.36
C TRP A 74 -12.31 -12.33 -1.29
N ARG A 75 -11.66 -12.50 -2.45
CA ARG A 75 -11.94 -13.62 -3.36
C ARG A 75 -11.57 -14.97 -2.74
N ALA A 76 -10.40 -15.07 -2.11
CA ALA A 76 -9.99 -16.29 -1.41
C ALA A 76 -10.95 -16.67 -0.28
N TYR A 77 -11.38 -15.69 0.51
CA TYR A 77 -12.36 -15.90 1.59
C TYR A 77 -13.74 -16.34 1.06
N ALA A 78 -14.21 -15.74 -0.04
CA ALA A 78 -15.47 -16.13 -0.67
C ALA A 78 -15.44 -17.57 -1.21
N GLU A 79 -14.33 -18.00 -1.84
CA GLU A 79 -14.19 -19.37 -2.36
C GLU A 79 -14.12 -20.41 -1.22
N LEU A 80 -13.54 -20.06 -0.07
CA LEU A 80 -13.57 -20.92 1.12
C LEU A 80 -15.01 -21.11 1.61
N GLY A 81 -15.81 -20.04 1.69
CA GLY A 81 -17.23 -20.10 2.05
C GLY A 81 -18.08 -20.90 1.05
N ALA A 82 -17.85 -20.72 -0.25
CA ALA A 82 -18.50 -21.52 -1.30
C ALA A 82 -18.12 -23.01 -1.21
N SER A 83 -16.87 -23.31 -0.84
CA SER A 83 -16.39 -24.68 -0.62
C SER A 83 -17.05 -25.32 0.60
N GLN A 84 -17.20 -24.60 1.72
CA GLN A 84 -17.97 -25.10 2.88
C GLN A 84 -19.39 -25.51 2.50
N GLN A 85 -20.09 -24.68 1.72
CA GLN A 85 -21.47 -24.95 1.31
C GLN A 85 -21.57 -26.19 0.41
N ARG A 86 -20.65 -26.34 -0.57
CA ARG A 86 -20.58 -27.55 -1.43
C ARG A 86 -20.33 -28.80 -0.61
N ILE A 87 -19.28 -28.80 0.23
CA ILE A 87 -18.91 -29.94 1.07
C ILE A 87 -20.07 -30.35 1.99
N ALA A 88 -20.73 -29.39 2.65
CA ALA A 88 -21.86 -29.68 3.52
C ALA A 88 -23.07 -30.25 2.76
N TRP A 89 -23.33 -29.74 1.55
CA TRP A 89 -24.40 -30.23 0.67
C TRP A 89 -24.13 -31.66 0.18
N ASP A 90 -22.94 -31.93 -0.34
CA ASP A 90 -22.55 -33.23 -0.89
C ASP A 90 -22.47 -34.30 0.21
N ALA A 91 -21.94 -33.95 1.39
CA ALA A 91 -21.96 -34.82 2.56
C ALA A 91 -23.39 -35.14 3.03
N SER A 92 -24.29 -34.14 3.03
CA SER A 92 -25.71 -34.35 3.38
C SER A 92 -26.42 -35.24 2.36
N PHE A 93 -26.19 -35.03 1.06
CA PHE A 93 -26.74 -35.84 -0.01
C PHE A 93 -26.27 -37.30 0.07
N SER A 94 -24.95 -37.51 0.25
CA SER A 94 -24.36 -38.84 0.41
C SER A 94 -24.88 -39.58 1.64
N ARG A 95 -24.99 -38.91 2.80
CA ARG A 95 -25.51 -39.51 4.03
C ARG A 95 -26.99 -39.89 3.90
N ASN A 96 -27.80 -39.01 3.30
CA ASN A 96 -29.22 -39.27 3.09
C ASN A 96 -29.46 -40.42 2.09
N SER A 97 -28.70 -40.49 0.99
CA SER A 97 -28.83 -41.59 0.02
C SER A 97 -28.44 -42.93 0.64
N ALA A 98 -27.37 -42.98 1.45
CA ALA A 98 -26.98 -44.15 2.22
C ALA A 98 -28.07 -44.60 3.21
N TYR A 99 -28.71 -43.65 3.90
CA TYR A 99 -29.80 -43.93 4.84
C TYR A 99 -31.05 -44.48 4.15
N GLN A 100 -31.45 -43.92 3.00
CA GLN A 100 -32.57 -44.42 2.21
C GLN A 100 -32.31 -45.83 1.65
N ALA A 101 -31.09 -46.09 1.15
CA ALA A 101 -30.69 -47.41 0.69
C ALA A 101 -30.69 -48.45 1.83
N TRP A 102 -30.21 -48.07 3.01
CA TRP A 102 -30.26 -48.89 4.22
C TRP A 102 -31.70 -49.20 4.66
N LEU A 103 -32.58 -48.19 4.71
CA LEU A 103 -34.00 -48.38 5.06
C LEU A 103 -34.69 -49.37 4.12
N ALA A 104 -34.50 -49.22 2.80
CA ALA A 104 -35.10 -50.11 1.81
C ALA A 104 -34.59 -51.57 1.95
N ALA A 105 -33.29 -51.73 2.20
CA ALA A 105 -32.69 -53.04 2.45
C ALA A 105 -33.19 -53.65 3.78
N ALA A 106 -33.29 -52.87 4.85
CA ALA A 106 -33.78 -53.30 6.15
C ALA A 106 -35.26 -53.72 6.12
N GLN A 107 -36.11 -52.96 5.41
CA GLN A 107 -37.52 -53.34 5.18
C GLN A 107 -37.62 -54.67 4.42
N THR A 108 -36.82 -54.84 3.36
CA THR A 108 -36.79 -56.09 2.57
C THR A 108 -36.33 -57.29 3.39
N ALA A 109 -35.26 -57.11 4.19
CA ALA A 109 -34.74 -58.14 5.08
C ALA A 109 -35.75 -58.52 6.19
N SER A 110 -36.42 -57.53 6.79
CA SER A 110 -37.47 -57.73 7.79
C SER A 110 -38.66 -58.52 7.25
N GLN A 111 -39.15 -58.21 6.04
CA GLN A 111 -40.22 -58.98 5.38
C GLN A 111 -39.85 -60.44 5.12
N ARG A 112 -38.55 -60.77 5.05
CA ARG A 112 -38.01 -62.10 4.78
C ARG A 112 -37.49 -62.82 6.03
N ASN A 113 -37.50 -62.18 7.20
CA ASN A 113 -36.79 -62.63 8.41
C ASN A 113 -35.28 -62.92 8.18
N ASP A 114 -34.64 -62.22 7.24
CA ASP A 114 -33.23 -62.43 6.91
C ASP A 114 -32.31 -61.53 7.76
N GLY A 115 -31.90 -62.05 8.92
CA GLY A 115 -30.97 -61.37 9.81
C GLY A 115 -29.56 -61.16 9.22
N GLN A 116 -29.12 -61.99 8.28
CA GLN A 116 -27.81 -61.82 7.62
C GLN A 116 -27.86 -60.68 6.61
N GLN A 117 -28.93 -60.59 5.81
CA GLN A 117 -29.14 -59.47 4.90
C GLN A 117 -29.26 -58.14 5.65
N LEU A 118 -29.93 -58.12 6.81
CA LEU A 118 -30.01 -56.92 7.66
C LEU A 118 -28.63 -56.48 8.18
N ALA A 119 -27.80 -57.43 8.65
CA ALA A 119 -26.45 -57.14 9.13
C ALA A 119 -25.55 -56.60 8.00
N ALA A 120 -25.58 -57.21 6.82
CA ALA A 120 -24.81 -56.76 5.65
C ALA A 120 -25.25 -55.37 5.15
N ALA A 121 -26.54 -55.08 5.17
CA ALA A 121 -27.07 -53.75 4.86
C ALA A 121 -26.58 -52.69 5.87
N HIS A 122 -26.58 -53.02 7.16
CA HIS A 122 -26.09 -52.15 8.22
C HIS A 122 -24.57 -51.88 8.11
N GLU A 123 -23.76 -52.90 7.81
CA GLU A 123 -22.32 -52.72 7.56
C GLU A 123 -22.07 -51.82 6.34
N THR A 124 -22.82 -52.02 5.25
CA THR A 124 -22.72 -51.21 4.03
C THR A 124 -23.07 -49.74 4.30
N TYR A 125 -24.09 -49.49 5.12
CA TYR A 125 -24.46 -48.15 5.57
C TYR A 125 -23.31 -47.46 6.33
N TYR A 126 -22.77 -48.13 7.36
CA TYR A 126 -21.66 -47.59 8.15
C TYR A 126 -20.42 -47.30 7.31
N ARG A 127 -20.02 -48.21 6.43
CA ARG A 127 -18.89 -48.02 5.51
C ARG A 127 -19.10 -46.82 4.57
N THR A 128 -20.35 -46.57 4.16
CA THR A 128 -20.70 -45.40 3.34
C THR A 128 -20.61 -44.10 4.14
N LEU A 129 -21.04 -44.09 5.41
CA LEU A 129 -20.88 -42.93 6.30
C LEU A 129 -19.39 -42.61 6.56
N GLU A 130 -18.57 -43.62 6.83
CA GLU A 130 -17.12 -43.46 7.02
C GLU A 130 -16.44 -42.91 5.76
N THR A 131 -16.82 -43.44 4.58
CA THR A 131 -16.31 -42.96 3.29
C THR A 131 -16.70 -41.50 3.06
N ALA A 132 -17.96 -41.13 3.29
CA ALA A 132 -18.44 -39.75 3.15
C ALA A 132 -17.73 -38.79 4.13
N ALA A 133 -17.52 -39.19 5.38
CA ALA A 133 -16.79 -38.39 6.37
C ALA A 133 -15.29 -38.23 6.02
N LYS A 134 -14.68 -39.26 5.40
CA LYS A 134 -13.30 -39.18 4.91
C LYS A 134 -13.18 -38.22 3.74
N VAL A 135 -14.11 -38.27 2.77
CA VAL A 135 -14.15 -37.35 1.62
C VAL A 135 -14.39 -35.92 2.09
N GLU A 136 -15.40 -35.67 2.93
CA GLU A 136 -15.68 -34.36 3.55
C GLU A 136 -14.42 -33.75 4.19
N ARG A 137 -13.67 -34.55 4.94
CA ARG A 137 -12.41 -34.10 5.55
C ARG A 137 -11.32 -33.79 4.51
N GLN A 138 -11.16 -34.63 3.50
CA GLN A 138 -10.17 -34.42 2.43
C GLN A 138 -10.47 -33.16 1.61
N ASP A 139 -11.74 -32.93 1.29
CA ASP A 139 -12.19 -31.74 0.56
C ASP A 139 -12.06 -30.48 1.42
N TRP A 140 -12.32 -30.57 2.73
CA TRP A 140 -12.08 -29.48 3.68
C TRP A 140 -10.60 -29.13 3.81
N ASP A 141 -9.73 -30.13 4.02
CA ASP A 141 -8.27 -29.95 4.09
C ASP A 141 -7.72 -29.38 2.76
N ALA A 142 -8.30 -29.74 1.62
CA ALA A 142 -7.96 -29.19 0.31
C ALA A 142 -8.43 -27.73 0.14
N ALA A 143 -9.67 -27.41 0.53
CA ALA A 143 -10.21 -26.05 0.49
C ALA A 143 -9.41 -25.10 1.40
N GLN A 144 -9.04 -25.55 2.60
CA GLN A 144 -8.21 -24.79 3.53
C GLN A 144 -6.79 -24.58 2.98
N ASN A 145 -6.16 -25.60 2.38
CA ASN A 145 -4.86 -25.44 1.72
C ASN A 145 -4.90 -24.47 0.53
N ASN A 146 -5.95 -24.52 -0.28
CA ASN A 146 -6.13 -23.59 -1.40
C ASN A 146 -6.32 -22.15 -0.92
N TYR A 147 -7.07 -21.95 0.18
CA TYR A 147 -7.19 -20.65 0.85
C TYR A 147 -5.82 -20.14 1.36
N CYS A 148 -5.05 -20.96 2.07
CA CYS A 148 -3.71 -20.59 2.54
C CYS A 148 -2.78 -20.19 1.38
N LYS A 149 -2.73 -20.97 0.31
CA LYS A 149 -1.94 -20.65 -0.89
C LYS A 149 -2.39 -19.36 -1.57
N ALA A 150 -3.70 -19.09 -1.60
CA ALA A 150 -4.22 -17.84 -2.15
C ALA A 150 -3.86 -16.62 -1.27
N LEU A 151 -3.80 -16.78 0.06
CA LEU A 151 -3.28 -15.76 0.97
C LEU A 151 -1.78 -15.53 0.80
N GLU A 152 -0.99 -16.59 0.71
CA GLU A 152 0.46 -16.52 0.45
C GLU A 152 0.72 -15.77 -0.86
N ALA A 153 0.11 -16.20 -1.96
CA ALA A 153 0.23 -15.53 -3.26
C ALA A 153 -0.26 -14.07 -3.24
N ALA A 154 -1.30 -13.73 -2.46
CA ALA A 154 -1.74 -12.34 -2.30
C ALA A 154 -0.75 -11.49 -1.49
N ASN A 155 -0.09 -12.06 -0.48
CA ASN A 155 0.96 -11.40 0.30
C ASN A 155 2.26 -11.24 -0.50
N ASP A 156 2.65 -12.24 -1.29
CA ASP A 156 3.80 -12.16 -2.20
C ASP A 156 3.56 -11.10 -3.29
N ALA A 157 2.34 -11.07 -3.85
CA ALA A 157 1.93 -10.01 -4.78
C ALA A 157 1.93 -8.62 -4.12
N ARG A 158 1.56 -8.52 -2.82
CA ARG A 158 1.70 -7.27 -2.04
C ARG A 158 3.16 -6.84 -1.97
N ALA A 159 4.05 -7.73 -1.52
CA ALA A 159 5.47 -7.44 -1.37
C ALA A 159 6.07 -6.97 -2.69
N ALA A 160 5.86 -7.73 -3.77
CA ALA A 160 6.35 -7.37 -5.11
C ALA A 160 5.77 -6.04 -5.65
N ALA A 161 4.50 -5.73 -5.36
CA ALA A 161 3.89 -4.45 -5.76
C ALA A 161 4.46 -3.26 -4.96
N VAL A 162 4.66 -3.43 -3.65
CA VAL A 162 5.27 -2.42 -2.76
C VAL A 162 6.75 -2.21 -3.12
N ASP A 163 7.51 -3.27 -3.35
CA ASP A 163 8.91 -3.21 -3.82
C ASP A 163 9.01 -2.46 -5.15
N LYS A 164 8.13 -2.75 -6.11
CA LYS A 164 8.10 -2.08 -7.41
C LYS A 164 7.78 -0.58 -7.26
N ALA A 165 6.82 -0.24 -6.39
CA ALA A 165 6.48 1.16 -6.09
C ALA A 165 7.65 1.89 -5.40
N LEU A 166 8.32 1.24 -4.44
CA LEU A 166 9.49 1.77 -3.74
C LEU A 166 10.67 1.97 -4.71
N ALA A 167 10.93 1.01 -5.60
CA ALA A 167 11.99 1.10 -6.60
C ALA A 167 11.73 2.20 -7.63
N ALA A 168 10.48 2.38 -8.07
CA ALA A 168 10.09 3.49 -8.93
C ALA A 168 10.29 4.85 -8.22
N TYR A 169 9.84 4.97 -6.97
CA TYR A 169 10.05 6.15 -6.14
C TYR A 169 11.54 6.51 -5.97
N LEU A 170 12.39 5.52 -5.65
CA LEU A 170 13.84 5.73 -5.53
C LEU A 170 14.48 6.14 -6.87
N GLY A 171 13.94 5.68 -8.00
CA GLY A 171 14.29 6.14 -9.33
C GLY A 171 13.93 7.61 -9.57
N ASP A 172 12.67 7.97 -9.35
CA ASP A 172 12.18 9.35 -9.50
C ASP A 172 12.96 10.33 -8.59
N LEU A 173 13.21 9.93 -7.34
CA LEU A 173 14.01 10.71 -6.39
C LEU A 173 15.45 10.87 -6.88
N ARG A 174 16.10 9.80 -7.35
CA ARG A 174 17.44 9.87 -7.95
C ARG A 174 17.48 10.83 -9.14
N ASP A 175 16.47 10.81 -10.00
CA ASP A 175 16.44 11.61 -11.21
C ASP A 175 16.20 13.11 -10.88
N VAL A 176 15.39 13.41 -9.85
CA VAL A 176 15.30 14.75 -9.24
C VAL A 176 16.64 15.21 -8.66
N TRP A 177 17.38 14.31 -7.98
CA TRP A 177 18.71 14.60 -7.44
C TRP A 177 19.77 14.83 -8.53
N GLN A 178 19.72 14.11 -9.65
CA GLN A 178 20.65 14.28 -10.78
C GLN A 178 20.35 15.54 -11.60
N GLY A 179 19.07 15.94 -11.71
CA GLY A 179 18.66 17.17 -12.38
C GLY A 179 18.82 18.46 -11.56
N ALA A 180 19.10 18.35 -10.25
CA ALA A 180 19.29 19.49 -9.37
C ALA A 180 20.77 19.90 -9.29
N ASP A 181 21.11 21.11 -9.74
CA ASP A 181 22.36 21.75 -9.33
C ASP A 181 22.27 22.04 -7.83
N LEU A 182 22.94 21.22 -7.00
CA LEU A 182 22.95 21.35 -5.55
C LEU A 182 23.83 22.50 -5.05
N SER A 183 24.75 23.00 -5.89
CA SER A 183 25.68 24.06 -5.51
C SER A 183 25.05 25.46 -5.58
N ALA A 184 24.03 25.61 -6.43
CA ALA A 184 23.22 26.81 -6.59
C ALA A 184 21.89 26.75 -5.78
N ARG A 185 21.87 26.10 -4.60
CA ARG A 185 20.65 25.87 -3.81
C ARG A 185 20.79 26.28 -2.35
N GLY A 186 19.82 27.07 -1.87
CA GLY A 186 19.72 27.45 -0.47
C GLY A 186 19.51 26.28 0.52
N VAL A 187 19.94 26.51 1.77
CA VAL A 187 19.95 25.50 2.87
C VAL A 187 18.58 24.86 3.15
N SER A 188 17.48 25.58 2.97
CA SER A 188 16.13 25.03 3.18
C SER A 188 15.79 23.92 2.19
N ILE A 189 16.25 24.04 0.94
CA ILE A 189 16.06 23.04 -0.12
C ILE A 189 16.85 21.77 0.21
N LEU A 190 18.12 21.93 0.60
CA LEU A 190 18.97 20.82 1.03
C LEU A 190 18.38 20.09 2.26
N THR A 191 17.71 20.83 3.14
CA THR A 191 17.03 20.25 4.32
C THR A 191 15.79 19.43 3.93
N GLN A 192 14.97 19.91 3.00
CA GLN A 192 13.82 19.15 2.46
C GLN A 192 14.29 17.87 1.75
N LEU A 193 15.32 17.99 0.90
CA LEU A 193 15.94 16.85 0.23
C LEU A 193 16.49 15.79 1.20
N ALA A 194 17.11 16.21 2.30
CA ALA A 194 17.59 15.31 3.35
C ALA A 194 16.43 14.61 4.11
N GLN A 195 15.30 15.30 4.32
CA GLN A 195 14.10 14.70 4.92
C GLN A 195 13.47 13.63 4.02
N GLU A 196 13.41 13.85 2.70
CA GLU A 196 12.88 12.86 1.76
C GLU A 196 13.79 11.62 1.63
N ILE A 197 15.13 11.79 1.69
CA ILE A 197 16.06 10.65 1.85
C ILE A 197 15.79 9.90 3.17
N GLY A 198 15.59 10.62 4.27
CA GLY A 198 15.27 10.02 5.57
C GLY A 198 13.97 9.21 5.55
N TYR A 199 12.93 9.73 4.90
CA TYR A 199 11.66 9.04 4.71
C TYR A 199 11.80 7.81 3.80
N ALA A 200 12.54 7.93 2.69
CA ALA A 200 12.86 6.82 1.80
C ALA A 200 13.61 5.68 2.52
N ALA A 201 14.59 6.04 3.35
CA ALA A 201 15.36 5.08 4.15
C ALA A 201 14.50 4.38 5.22
N GLN A 202 13.58 5.10 5.87
CA GLN A 202 12.62 4.51 6.81
C GLN A 202 11.64 3.54 6.11
N LEU A 203 11.13 3.92 4.94
CA LEU A 203 10.28 3.04 4.11
C LEU A 203 11.04 1.78 3.69
N ALA A 204 12.27 1.90 3.19
CA ALA A 204 13.10 0.76 2.82
C ALA A 204 13.36 -0.17 4.03
N GLN A 205 13.74 0.38 5.18
CA GLN A 205 13.93 -0.43 6.40
C GLN A 205 12.64 -1.13 6.85
N ALA A 206 11.48 -0.46 6.75
CA ALA A 206 10.18 -1.05 7.10
C ALA A 206 9.77 -2.21 6.15
N GLN A 207 10.25 -2.21 4.90
CA GLN A 207 10.08 -3.31 3.95
C GLN A 207 11.20 -4.38 4.02
N GLY A 208 12.14 -4.27 4.96
CA GLY A 208 13.26 -5.23 5.09
C GLY A 208 14.36 -5.07 4.03
N TRP A 209 14.38 -3.95 3.30
CA TRP A 209 15.44 -3.64 2.34
C TRP A 209 16.77 -3.40 3.07
N VAL A 210 17.70 -4.35 2.94
CA VAL A 210 19.09 -4.17 3.35
C VAL A 210 19.90 -3.76 2.11
N PRO A 211 20.61 -2.62 2.12
CA PRO A 211 21.45 -2.23 1.00
C PRO A 211 22.63 -3.19 0.83
N GLY A 212 22.58 -4.01 -0.22
CA GLY A 212 23.69 -4.88 -0.61
C GLY A 212 24.88 -4.06 -1.15
N PRO A 213 26.14 -4.51 -0.96
CA PRO A 213 27.34 -3.75 -1.33
C PRO A 213 27.50 -3.47 -2.83
N THR A 214 26.66 -4.07 -3.68
CA THR A 214 26.64 -3.96 -5.15
C THR A 214 25.38 -3.25 -5.69
N GLY A 215 24.53 -2.68 -4.84
CA GLY A 215 23.28 -2.01 -5.27
C GLY A 215 22.15 -2.97 -5.67
N THR A 216 22.37 -4.28 -5.60
CA THR A 216 21.30 -5.29 -5.69
C THR A 216 20.64 -5.45 -4.33
N ALA A 217 19.37 -5.08 -4.22
CA ALA A 217 18.57 -5.33 -3.04
C ALA A 217 18.34 -6.83 -2.84
N THR A 218 18.77 -7.36 -1.70
CA THR A 218 18.42 -8.69 -1.24
C THR A 218 17.46 -8.56 -0.08
N HIS A 219 16.24 -9.05 -0.24
CA HIS A 219 15.35 -9.29 0.89
C HIS A 219 16.04 -10.25 1.85
N GLY A 220 16.15 -9.86 3.12
CA GLY A 220 16.61 -10.76 4.17
C GLY A 220 15.70 -11.99 4.25
N PRO A 221 16.21 -13.16 4.66
CA PRO A 221 15.38 -14.35 4.77
C PRO A 221 14.20 -14.06 5.70
N SER A 222 12.99 -14.15 5.15
CA SER A 222 11.75 -13.95 5.91
C SER A 222 11.73 -14.96 7.04
N VAL A 223 11.84 -14.47 8.29
CA VAL A 223 11.84 -15.32 9.48
C VAL A 223 10.41 -15.79 9.69
N SER A 224 10.06 -16.89 9.03
CA SER A 224 8.84 -17.64 9.29
C SER A 224 8.86 -18.11 10.73
N ALA A 225 8.19 -17.36 11.61
CA ALA A 225 8.00 -17.73 13.00
C ALA A 225 7.16 -19.00 13.06
N GLY A 226 7.83 -20.15 13.18
CA GLY A 226 7.20 -21.45 13.27
C GLY A 226 6.22 -21.52 14.46
N ARG A 227 5.08 -22.14 14.20
CA ARG A 227 4.15 -22.67 15.20
C ARG A 227 3.93 -24.15 14.92
#